data_AF-A0A2D7MTN2-F1
#
_entry.id   AF-A0A2D7MTN2-F1
#
_cell.length_a   1.000
_cell.length_b   1.000
_cell.length_c   1.000
_cell.angle_alpha   90.00
_cell.angle_beta   90.00
_cell.angle_gamma   90.00
#
_symmetry.space_group_name_H-M   'P 1'
#
loop_
_entity.id
_entity.type
_entity.pdbx_description
1 polymer ?
#
loop_
_entity_poly.entity_id
_entity_poly.type
_entity_poly.pdbx_seq_one_letter_code
_entity_poly.pdbx_strand_id
1 'polypeptide(L)'
;MKRIVLILLFTPLISFGQVKYKDLMKIDSKDKFLKYMFNLGFSSLDGEEPYNYALDPSYENGDPRSTHFALWQEETDTFFFQIFRNANNDYDKIARKISKKCEFLKMVEVENNAYACYDCPDSHDFIGIMVKDGSGMVGQFIYEAWLSEFSEQ
;
A
#
# COMPACT_ATOMS: atom_id res chain seq x y z
N MET A 1 -46.09 4.10 -27.40
CA MET A 1 -45.42 3.32 -26.34
C MET A 1 -44.20 2.60 -26.91
N LYS A 2 -43.02 3.21 -26.85
CA LYS A 2 -41.75 2.49 -26.99
C LYS A 2 -40.85 3.00 -25.88
N ARG A 3 -40.65 2.12 -24.90
CA ARG A 3 -40.01 2.39 -23.62
C ARG A 3 -38.55 2.75 -23.88
N ILE A 4 -38.15 3.94 -23.45
CA ILE A 4 -36.74 4.28 -23.26
C ILE A 4 -36.29 3.48 -22.04
N VAL A 5 -35.53 2.40 -22.26
CA VAL A 5 -34.77 1.71 -21.21
C VAL A 5 -33.32 1.77 -21.64
N LEU A 6 -32.66 2.88 -21.30
CA LEU A 6 -31.22 3.07 -21.47
C LEU A 6 -30.66 3.62 -20.14
N ILE A 7 -30.92 2.87 -19.06
CA ILE A 7 -30.39 3.14 -17.71
C ILE A 7 -29.63 1.89 -17.24
N LEU A 8 -28.53 1.56 -17.92
CA LEU A 8 -27.57 0.54 -17.49
C LEU A 8 -26.12 0.92 -17.90
N LEU A 9 -25.79 2.22 -17.87
CA LEU A 9 -24.42 2.72 -18.11
C LEU A 9 -23.90 3.66 -16.99
N PHE A 10 -24.57 3.66 -15.84
CA PHE A 10 -24.09 4.31 -14.61
C PHE A 10 -23.76 3.28 -13.53
N THR A 11 -23.25 2.10 -13.90
CA THR A 11 -22.31 1.48 -12.96
C THR A 11 -21.14 2.45 -12.92
N PRO A 12 -20.82 3.09 -11.78
CA PRO A 12 -19.51 3.69 -11.67
C PRO A 12 -18.57 2.54 -12.02
N LEU A 13 -17.74 2.74 -13.04
CA LEU A 13 -16.51 1.97 -13.18
C LEU A 13 -15.76 2.31 -11.90
N ILE A 14 -16.10 1.61 -10.81
CA ILE A 14 -15.35 1.63 -9.58
C ILE A 14 -14.00 1.18 -10.10
N SER A 15 -13.04 2.10 -10.10
CA SER A 15 -11.66 1.83 -10.48
C SER A 15 -11.12 0.89 -9.40
N PHE A 16 -11.53 -0.38 -9.50
CA PHE A 16 -11.00 -1.49 -8.73
C PHE A 16 -9.49 -1.51 -9.01
N GLY A 17 -8.70 -1.56 -7.94
CA GLY A 17 -7.24 -1.53 -8.02
C GLY A 17 -6.58 -0.20 -7.69
N GLN A 18 -7.31 0.91 -7.50
CA GLN A 18 -6.66 2.17 -7.12
C GLN A 18 -6.38 2.24 -5.61
N VAL A 19 -5.12 2.26 -5.21
CA VAL A 19 -4.72 2.47 -3.81
C VAL A 19 -4.86 3.96 -3.45
N LYS A 20 -5.47 4.25 -2.29
CA LYS A 20 -5.84 5.63 -1.90
C LYS A 20 -5.35 5.95 -0.50
N TYR A 21 -4.72 7.12 -0.35
CA TYR A 21 -4.30 7.70 0.94
C TYR A 21 -5.33 7.51 2.06
N LYS A 22 -6.58 7.92 1.85
CA LYS A 22 -7.61 7.94 2.90
C LYS A 22 -7.96 6.55 3.44
N ASP A 23 -7.75 5.53 2.62
CA ASP A 23 -8.08 4.16 2.94
C ASP A 23 -6.85 3.51 3.60
N LEU A 24 -5.64 3.78 3.08
CA LEU A 24 -4.36 3.39 3.70
C LEU A 24 -4.23 3.88 5.15
N MET A 25 -4.51 5.15 5.43
CA MET A 25 -4.36 5.68 6.80
C MET A 25 -5.30 4.98 7.81
N LYS A 26 -6.40 4.38 7.35
CA LYS A 26 -7.39 3.74 8.23
C LYS A 26 -7.12 2.24 8.47
N ILE A 27 -6.08 1.70 7.88
CA ILE A 27 -5.66 0.32 8.13
C ILE A 27 -4.88 0.34 9.44
N ASP A 28 -5.43 -0.33 10.44
CA ASP A 28 -4.88 -0.47 11.80
C ASP A 28 -5.04 -1.91 12.32
N SER A 29 -5.36 -2.85 11.41
CA SER A 29 -5.52 -4.26 11.73
C SER A 29 -5.47 -5.13 10.48
N LYS A 30 -5.10 -6.39 10.67
CA LYS A 30 -5.10 -7.43 9.64
C LYS A 30 -6.45 -7.53 8.92
N ASP A 31 -7.56 -7.57 9.65
CA ASP A 31 -8.90 -7.68 9.06
C ASP A 31 -9.23 -6.49 8.14
N LYS A 32 -8.84 -5.27 8.52
CA LYS A 32 -9.02 -4.09 7.65
C LYS A 32 -8.12 -4.15 6.43
N PHE A 33 -6.89 -4.61 6.58
CA PHE A 33 -5.96 -4.85 5.47
C PHE A 33 -6.53 -5.89 4.48
N LEU A 34 -6.90 -7.08 4.96
CA LEU A 34 -7.45 -8.17 4.13
C LEU A 34 -8.74 -7.73 3.41
N LYS A 35 -9.62 -7.02 4.12
CA LYS A 35 -10.82 -6.43 3.51
C LYS A 35 -10.47 -5.41 2.44
N TYR A 36 -9.44 -4.61 2.64
CA TYR A 36 -8.98 -3.64 1.65
C TYR A 36 -8.41 -4.33 0.40
N MET A 37 -7.62 -5.41 0.57
CA MET A 37 -7.08 -6.21 -0.54
C MET A 37 -8.21 -6.78 -1.39
N PHE A 38 -9.19 -7.39 -0.73
CA PHE A 38 -10.39 -7.91 -1.39
C PHE A 38 -11.15 -6.81 -2.16
N ASN A 39 -11.39 -5.65 -1.55
CA ASN A 39 -12.11 -4.55 -2.18
C ASN A 39 -11.38 -3.97 -3.39
N LEU A 40 -10.05 -4.02 -3.40
CA LEU A 40 -9.25 -3.55 -4.52
C LEU A 40 -9.06 -4.61 -5.62
N GLY A 41 -9.46 -5.86 -5.39
CA GLY A 41 -9.25 -6.96 -6.32
C GLY A 41 -7.82 -7.49 -6.33
N PHE A 42 -7.10 -7.37 -5.22
CA PHE A 42 -5.80 -8.02 -5.07
C PHE A 42 -6.00 -9.54 -4.89
N SER A 43 -5.12 -10.31 -5.48
CA SER A 43 -5.02 -11.76 -5.33
C SER A 43 -3.90 -12.11 -4.36
N SER A 44 -4.13 -13.12 -3.52
CA SER A 44 -3.04 -13.73 -2.74
C SER A 44 -2.06 -14.44 -3.67
N LEU A 45 -0.77 -14.39 -3.35
CA LEU A 45 0.31 -14.96 -4.18
C LEU A 45 0.82 -16.35 -3.75
N ASP A 46 0.18 -16.98 -2.76
CA ASP A 46 0.56 -18.22 -2.05
C ASP A 46 1.70 -18.07 -1.00
N GLY A 47 1.56 -18.78 0.13
CA GLY A 47 2.54 -18.94 1.21
C GLY A 47 1.99 -18.57 2.59
N GLU A 48 2.07 -19.48 3.57
CA GLU A 48 1.39 -19.39 4.88
C GLU A 48 1.57 -18.06 5.59
N GLU A 49 2.76 -17.43 5.47
CA GLU A 49 3.10 -16.05 5.85
C GLU A 49 4.37 -15.57 5.13
N PRO A 50 4.58 -14.24 5.00
CA PRO A 50 3.64 -13.17 5.34
C PRO A 50 2.55 -12.99 4.27
N TYR A 51 1.42 -12.34 4.61
CA TYR A 51 0.26 -12.23 3.70
C TYR A 51 0.60 -11.36 2.50
N ASN A 52 1.03 -12.00 1.42
CA ASN A 52 1.48 -11.37 0.20
C ASN A 52 0.36 -11.30 -0.84
N TYR A 53 0.10 -10.09 -1.31
CA TYR A 53 -0.94 -9.77 -2.27
C TYR A 53 -0.39 -9.04 -3.47
N ALA A 54 -0.98 -9.29 -4.64
CA ALA A 54 -0.72 -8.54 -5.86
C ALA A 54 -2.00 -8.13 -6.57
N LEU A 55 -2.00 -6.96 -7.21
CA LEU A 55 -3.12 -6.50 -8.02
C LEU A 55 -3.03 -7.08 -9.43
N ASP A 56 -4.05 -7.82 -9.85
CA ASP A 56 -4.13 -8.40 -11.22
C ASP A 56 -2.81 -9.08 -11.65
N PRO A 57 -2.30 -10.06 -10.87
CA PRO A 57 -1.00 -10.65 -11.16
C PRO A 57 -1.04 -11.46 -12.44
N SER A 58 0.00 -11.28 -13.26
CA SER A 58 0.40 -12.25 -14.27
C SER A 58 1.62 -13.02 -13.77
N TYR A 59 1.95 -14.14 -14.40
CA TYR A 59 3.08 -14.96 -13.96
C TYR A 59 4.06 -15.15 -15.11
N GLU A 60 5.33 -14.91 -14.84
CA GLU A 60 6.42 -15.13 -15.77
C GLU A 60 7.45 -16.04 -15.08
N ASN A 61 7.67 -17.24 -15.62
CA ASN A 61 8.55 -18.26 -15.00
C ASN A 61 8.19 -18.65 -13.55
N GLY A 62 6.93 -18.44 -13.15
CA GLY A 62 6.46 -18.70 -11.78
C GLY A 62 6.51 -17.47 -10.87
N ASP A 63 7.19 -16.39 -11.27
CA ASP A 63 7.26 -15.16 -10.51
C ASP A 63 6.07 -14.25 -10.82
N PRO A 64 5.39 -13.70 -9.79
CA PRO A 64 4.28 -12.78 -10.00
C PRO A 64 4.77 -11.44 -10.55
N ARG A 65 4.07 -10.96 -11.56
CA ARG A 65 4.22 -9.63 -12.16
C ARG A 65 2.96 -8.83 -11.88
N SER A 66 3.12 -7.71 -11.18
CA SER A 66 2.05 -6.78 -10.89
C SER A 66 2.57 -5.34 -10.81
N THR A 67 1.66 -4.38 -10.95
CA THR A 67 1.93 -2.96 -10.70
C THR A 67 1.87 -2.61 -9.22
N HIS A 68 1.24 -3.45 -8.40
CA HIS A 68 1.07 -3.23 -6.97
C HIS A 68 1.26 -4.54 -6.22
N PHE A 69 2.10 -4.49 -5.19
CA PHE A 69 2.24 -5.55 -4.21
C PHE A 69 1.89 -4.98 -2.83
N ALA A 70 1.33 -5.82 -1.98
CA ALA A 70 0.98 -5.47 -0.61
C ALA A 70 1.29 -6.62 0.34
N LEU A 71 1.67 -6.25 1.56
CA LEU A 71 2.14 -7.15 2.60
C LEU A 71 1.49 -6.78 3.93
N TRP A 72 1.05 -7.78 4.68
CA TRP A 72 0.85 -7.65 6.13
C TRP A 72 1.97 -8.39 6.86
N GLN A 73 2.66 -7.71 7.77
CA GLN A 73 3.68 -8.28 8.64
C GLN A 73 3.07 -8.56 10.01
N GLU A 74 2.96 -9.83 10.40
CA GLU A 74 2.30 -10.20 11.66
C GLU A 74 3.07 -9.80 12.91
N GLU A 75 4.41 -9.93 12.89
CA GLU A 75 5.26 -9.65 14.04
C GLU A 75 5.12 -8.21 14.53
N THR A 76 4.91 -7.28 13.59
CA THR A 76 4.77 -5.85 13.87
C THR A 76 3.33 -5.36 13.71
N ASP A 77 2.38 -6.21 13.29
CA ASP A 77 0.99 -5.80 12.98
C ASP A 77 0.92 -4.61 12.00
N THR A 78 1.81 -4.58 11.00
CA THR A 78 1.95 -3.47 10.04
C THR A 78 1.68 -3.89 8.60
N PHE A 79 1.33 -2.91 7.76
CA PHE A 79 1.27 -3.11 6.30
C PHE A 79 2.41 -2.43 5.54
N PHE A 80 2.71 -2.98 4.36
CA PHE A 80 3.55 -2.36 3.34
C PHE A 80 2.89 -2.47 1.96
N PHE A 81 3.07 -1.43 1.14
CA PHE A 81 2.70 -1.42 -0.27
C PHE A 81 3.90 -1.03 -1.11
N GLN A 82 4.15 -1.82 -2.16
CA GLN A 82 5.06 -1.47 -3.24
C GLN A 82 4.24 -1.14 -4.48
N ILE A 83 4.49 0.03 -5.07
CA ILE A 83 3.74 0.54 -6.22
C ILE A 83 4.73 0.97 -7.29
N PHE A 84 4.69 0.34 -8.46
CA PHE A 84 5.55 0.69 -9.58
C PHE A 84 5.18 2.07 -10.12
N ARG A 85 6.18 2.95 -10.27
CA ARG A 85 5.97 4.33 -10.70
C ARG A 85 5.92 4.41 -12.22
N ASN A 86 4.72 4.65 -12.76
CA ASN A 86 4.49 5.06 -14.14
C ASN A 86 3.92 6.50 -14.20
N ALA A 87 3.69 7.06 -15.40
CA ALA A 87 3.33 8.48 -15.59
C ALA A 87 2.07 8.98 -14.83
N ASN A 88 1.23 8.11 -14.26
CA ASN A 88 0.04 8.50 -13.51
C ASN A 88 -0.22 7.59 -12.28
N ASN A 89 0.85 7.15 -11.62
CA ASN A 89 0.79 6.14 -10.57
C ASN A 89 0.15 6.63 -9.26
N ASP A 90 -0.34 5.68 -8.46
CA ASP A 90 -1.00 5.94 -7.18
C ASP A 90 -0.04 6.39 -6.09
N TYR A 91 1.22 5.92 -6.13
CA TYR A 91 2.24 6.30 -5.18
C TYR A 91 2.44 7.81 -5.12
N ASP A 92 2.67 8.49 -6.24
CA ASP A 92 2.94 9.93 -6.26
C ASP A 92 1.73 10.73 -5.73
N LYS A 93 0.50 10.23 -5.92
CA LYS A 93 -0.72 10.82 -5.37
C LYS A 93 -0.81 10.62 -3.86
N ILE A 94 -0.39 9.46 -3.35
CA ILE A 94 -0.36 9.12 -1.92
C ILE A 94 0.75 9.92 -1.23
N ALA A 95 1.98 9.85 -1.72
CA ALA A 95 3.14 10.58 -1.20
C ALA A 95 2.86 12.08 -1.11
N ARG A 96 2.32 12.69 -2.17
CA ARG A 96 1.94 14.12 -2.15
C ARG A 96 0.87 14.45 -1.11
N LYS A 97 -0.04 13.52 -0.80
CA LYS A 97 -1.05 13.73 0.25
C LYS A 97 -0.41 13.60 1.64
N ILE A 98 0.47 12.62 1.84
CA ILE A 98 1.25 12.45 3.08
C ILE A 98 2.04 13.73 3.36
N SER A 99 2.87 14.20 2.41
CA SER A 99 3.69 15.41 2.58
C SER A 99 2.89 16.70 2.79
N LYS A 100 1.59 16.72 2.47
CA LYS A 100 0.70 17.89 2.67
C LYS A 100 -0.11 17.83 3.97
N LYS A 101 -0.35 16.65 4.50
CA LYS A 101 -1.30 16.41 5.59
C LYS A 101 -0.65 15.90 6.87
N CYS A 102 0.54 15.33 6.76
CA CYS A 102 1.27 14.73 7.84
C CYS A 102 2.49 15.58 8.18
N GLU A 103 2.92 15.51 9.43
CA GLU A 103 4.15 16.15 9.90
C GLU A 103 5.35 15.28 9.55
N PHE A 104 6.37 15.86 8.91
CA PHE A 104 7.62 15.15 8.69
C PHE A 104 8.39 15.04 10.00
N LEU A 105 8.84 13.84 10.35
CA LEU A 105 9.57 13.58 11.58
C LEU A 105 11.08 13.52 11.34
N LYS A 106 11.52 12.54 10.54
CA LYS A 106 12.93 12.28 10.25
C LYS A 106 13.09 11.36 9.04
N MET A 107 14.34 11.27 8.56
CA MET A 107 14.77 10.19 7.69
C MET A 107 15.22 9.00 8.52
N VAL A 108 14.88 7.78 8.11
CA VAL A 108 15.35 6.51 8.71
C VAL A 108 15.95 5.64 7.63
N GLU A 109 17.14 5.11 7.88
CA GLU A 109 17.78 4.16 6.99
C GLU A 109 17.57 2.73 7.50
N VAL A 110 17.12 1.86 6.61
CA VAL A 110 16.77 0.46 6.88
C VAL A 110 17.28 -0.38 5.72
N GLU A 111 18.20 -1.31 5.97
CA GLU A 111 18.77 -2.19 4.93
C GLU A 111 19.25 -1.43 3.67
N ASN A 112 19.91 -0.28 3.87
CA ASN A 112 20.36 0.65 2.82
C ASN A 112 19.23 1.36 2.06
N ASN A 113 18.02 1.42 2.63
CA ASN A 113 16.88 2.15 2.08
C ASN A 113 16.53 3.33 3.00
N ALA A 114 16.46 4.53 2.42
CA ALA A 114 16.10 5.74 3.16
C ALA A 114 14.60 6.03 3.07
N TYR A 115 13.92 5.95 4.21
CA TYR A 115 12.51 6.29 4.37
C TYR A 115 12.35 7.69 4.96
N ALA A 116 11.45 8.48 4.37
CA ALA A 116 10.93 9.67 5.02
C ALA A 116 9.74 9.27 5.89
N CYS A 117 9.87 9.47 7.21
CA CYS A 117 8.86 9.10 8.20
C CYS A 117 8.00 10.29 8.57
N TYR A 118 6.69 10.05 8.71
CA TYR A 118 5.67 11.06 8.95
C TYR A 118 4.75 10.65 10.10
N ASP A 119 4.32 11.64 10.88
CA ASP A 119 3.17 11.53 11.79
C ASP A 119 1.91 12.03 11.07
N CYS A 120 0.95 11.15 10.84
CA CYS A 120 -0.28 11.46 10.14
C CYS A 120 -1.46 11.44 11.13
N PRO A 121 -2.25 12.54 11.25
CA PRO A 121 -3.37 12.60 12.20
C PRO A 121 -4.46 11.53 11.99
N ASP A 122 -4.54 10.98 10.78
CA ASP A 122 -5.54 9.99 10.39
C ASP A 122 -5.02 8.54 10.50
N SER A 123 -3.74 8.31 10.83
CA SER A 123 -3.13 6.97 10.93
C SER A 123 -2.97 6.50 12.37
N HIS A 124 -2.92 5.19 12.55
CA HIS A 124 -2.65 4.58 13.85
C HIS A 124 -1.17 4.71 14.24
N ASP A 125 -0.27 4.43 13.29
CA ASP A 125 1.18 4.50 13.45
C ASP A 125 1.81 5.53 12.53
N PHE A 126 3.13 5.73 12.66
CA PHE A 126 3.91 6.52 11.71
C PHE A 126 3.87 5.91 10.32
N ILE A 127 3.96 6.75 9.30
CA ILE A 127 3.98 6.33 7.90
C ILE A 127 5.34 6.64 7.31
N GLY A 128 5.97 5.62 6.74
CA GLY A 128 7.20 5.79 5.97
C GLY A 128 6.93 5.71 4.48
N ILE A 129 7.61 6.56 3.71
CA ILE A 129 7.63 6.50 2.26
C ILE A 129 9.05 6.53 1.71
N MET A 130 9.27 5.81 0.62
CA MET A 130 10.55 5.84 -0.11
C MET A 130 10.36 5.54 -1.60
N VAL A 131 11.41 5.78 -2.38
CA VAL A 131 11.50 5.39 -3.79
C VAL A 131 12.80 4.63 -4.03
N LYS A 132 12.70 3.47 -4.68
CA LYS A 132 13.85 2.67 -5.12
C LYS A 132 13.53 1.92 -6.40
N ASP A 133 14.47 1.88 -7.32
CA ASP A 133 14.41 1.11 -8.57
C ASP A 133 13.11 1.29 -9.37
N GLY A 134 12.60 2.53 -9.42
CA GLY A 134 11.36 2.85 -10.14
C GLY A 134 10.07 2.49 -9.40
N SER A 135 10.16 1.99 -8.16
CA SER A 135 9.01 1.70 -7.30
C SER A 135 8.96 2.64 -6.11
N GLY A 136 7.74 3.02 -5.73
CA GLY A 136 7.48 3.73 -4.49
C GLY A 136 6.98 2.74 -3.44
N MET A 137 7.44 2.91 -2.20
CA MET A 137 6.99 2.12 -1.07
C MET A 137 6.28 3.02 -0.05
N VAL A 138 5.17 2.54 0.51
CA VAL A 138 4.45 3.17 1.61
C VAL A 138 4.07 2.11 2.64
N GLY A 139 4.35 2.34 3.91
CA GLY A 139 4.03 1.39 4.97
C GLY A 139 3.95 2.03 6.34
N GLN A 140 3.43 1.27 7.30
CA GLN A 140 3.46 1.65 8.71
C GLN A 140 4.85 1.42 9.30
N PHE A 141 5.28 2.34 10.15
CA PHE A 141 6.57 2.32 10.83
C PHE A 141 6.31 2.34 12.33
N ILE A 142 6.60 1.22 12.99
CA ILE A 142 6.68 1.20 14.45
C ILE A 142 8.10 1.62 14.83
N TYR A 143 8.21 2.82 15.41
CA TYR A 143 9.47 3.46 15.74
C TYR A 143 10.38 2.60 16.64
N GLU A 144 9.79 1.84 17.56
CA GLU A 144 10.50 1.02 18.54
C GLU A 144 10.91 -0.36 17.99
N ALA A 145 10.02 -1.03 17.24
CA ALA A 145 10.27 -2.37 16.70
C ALA A 145 11.41 -2.40 15.66
N TRP A 146 11.47 -1.38 14.79
CA TRP A 146 12.50 -1.32 13.74
C TRP A 146 13.88 -0.89 14.26
N LEU A 147 13.98 -0.20 15.41
CA LEU A 147 15.28 0.08 16.03
C LEU A 147 15.88 -1.16 16.70
N SER A 148 15.07 -2.07 17.23
CA SER A 148 15.55 -3.32 17.82
C SER A 148 15.90 -4.39 16.80
N GLU A 149 15.13 -4.53 15.71
CA GLU A 149 15.33 -5.62 14.75
C GLU A 149 16.51 -5.43 13.80
N PHE A 150 16.98 -4.19 13.59
CA PHE A 150 18.03 -3.89 12.61
C PHE A 150 19.24 -3.14 13.19
N SER A 151 19.29 -2.96 14.52
CA SER A 151 20.52 -2.56 15.23
C SER A 151 21.40 -3.75 15.65
N GLU A 152 20.90 -4.97 15.49
CA GLU A 152 21.65 -6.22 15.67
C GLU A 152 21.95 -6.88 14.32
N GLN A 153 22.70 -6.20 13.44
CA GLN A 153 23.43 -6.84 12.33
C GLN A 153 24.71 -6.08 11.97
#